data_AF-A0AAU9LCR8-F1
#
_entry.id   AF-A0AAU9LCR8-F1
#
_cell.length_a   1.000
_cell.length_b   1.000
_cell.length_c   1.000
_cell.angle_alpha   90.00
_cell.angle_beta   90.00
_cell.angle_gamma   90.00
#
_symmetry.space_group_name_H-M   'P 1'
#
loop_
_entity.id
_entity.type
_entity.pdbx_description
1 polymer ?
#
loop_
_entity_poly.entity_id
_entity_poly.type
_entity_poly.pdbx_seq_one_letter_code
_entity_poly.pdbx_strand_id
1 'polypeptide(L)'
;MKGNGNRAYVQKEQEVIFGNVLGTNLGQGPARQAALGAGIPNTVVSTTVNKVCASGMKATMLVAQSIQLGINDVVVAGGMESMSNVPKYISEARKGSKSGHDTLVDGILKDGLWDVFNDFKMGNVDEICADMYELTREHQDDYAIQSFERGIAGRDSGAFEWEITPLQFLGQEEDHQQLLTRY
;
A
#
# COMPACT_ATOMS: atom_id res chain seq x y z
N MET A 1 -16.38 5.41 -1.61
CA MET A 1 -16.28 5.79 -0.18
C MET A 1 -16.90 7.16 0.03
N LYS A 2 -17.99 7.27 0.80
CA LYS A 2 -18.49 8.56 1.31
C LYS A 2 -18.06 8.63 2.77
N GLY A 3 -17.00 9.38 3.07
CA GLY A 3 -16.49 9.57 4.43
C GLY A 3 -17.43 10.46 5.25
N ASN A 4 -17.41 10.29 6.57
CA ASN A 4 -18.13 11.14 7.52
C ASN A 4 -17.80 12.63 7.27
N GLY A 5 -18.85 13.46 7.24
CA GLY A 5 -18.90 14.82 6.68
C GLY A 5 -18.07 15.94 7.30
N ASN A 6 -16.90 15.64 7.87
CA ASN A 6 -15.96 16.64 8.42
C ASN A 6 -14.63 16.73 7.65
N ARG A 7 -14.52 16.11 6.48
CA ARG A 7 -13.30 16.14 5.66
C ARG A 7 -13.53 17.02 4.42
N ALA A 8 -12.57 17.88 4.10
CA ALA A 8 -12.67 18.84 3.02
C ALA A 8 -12.78 18.12 1.66
N TYR A 9 -14.02 17.96 1.17
CA TYR A 9 -14.29 17.60 -0.21
C TYR A 9 -14.14 18.86 -1.05
N VAL A 10 -12.93 19.13 -1.52
CA VAL A 10 -12.67 20.28 -2.38
C VAL A 10 -12.92 19.83 -3.82
N GLN A 11 -14.08 20.13 -4.41
CA GLN A 11 -14.38 19.79 -5.83
C GLN A 11 -13.53 20.54 -6.88
N LYS A 12 -12.24 20.72 -6.61
CA LYS A 12 -11.27 21.41 -7.47
C LYS A 12 -10.01 20.57 -7.66
N GLU A 13 -10.03 19.27 -7.37
CA GLU A 13 -8.85 18.44 -7.55
C GLU A 13 -8.43 18.44 -9.02
N GLN A 14 -7.20 18.88 -9.28
CA GLN A 14 -6.65 18.94 -10.63
C GLN A 14 -5.96 17.63 -11.01
N GLU A 15 -5.43 16.92 -10.01
CA GLU A 15 -4.71 15.67 -10.19
C GLU A 15 -4.82 14.75 -8.96
N VAL A 16 -4.62 13.45 -9.18
CA VAL A 16 -4.46 12.42 -8.14
C VAL A 16 -3.14 11.69 -8.36
N ILE A 17 -2.28 11.64 -7.36
CA ILE A 17 -1.03 10.87 -7.41
C ILE A 17 -1.06 9.84 -6.28
N PHE A 18 -1.10 8.55 -6.62
CA PHE A 18 -1.19 7.46 -5.65
C PHE A 18 -0.05 6.46 -5.82
N GLY A 19 0.51 6.04 -4.69
CA GLY A 19 1.47 4.94 -4.63
C GLY A 19 0.78 3.57 -4.74
N ASN A 20 1.33 2.67 -5.56
CA ASN A 20 0.98 1.24 -5.55
C ASN A 20 2.18 0.42 -6.03
N VAL A 21 2.56 -0.62 -5.29
CA VAL A 21 3.74 -1.45 -5.60
C VAL A 21 3.31 -2.65 -6.41
N LEU A 22 2.36 -3.44 -5.89
CA LEU A 22 1.96 -4.71 -6.46
C LEU A 22 0.86 -4.51 -7.50
N GLY A 23 1.25 -3.97 -8.67
CA GLY A 23 0.34 -3.65 -9.78
C GLY A 23 -0.18 -4.86 -10.57
N THR A 24 0.29 -6.07 -10.26
CA THR A 24 -0.04 -7.28 -11.00
C THR A 24 -1.53 -7.60 -10.91
N ASN A 25 -2.18 -7.75 -12.07
CA ASN A 25 -3.61 -8.06 -12.20
C ASN A 25 -4.59 -7.03 -11.61
N LEU A 26 -4.15 -5.80 -11.31
CA LEU A 26 -5.05 -4.72 -10.88
C LEU A 26 -5.81 -4.06 -12.04
N GLY A 27 -5.40 -4.30 -13.29
CA GLY A 27 -5.90 -3.58 -14.45
C GLY A 27 -5.24 -2.21 -14.64
N GLN A 28 -5.72 -1.46 -15.62
CA GLN A 28 -5.08 -0.20 -16.02
C GLN A 28 -5.31 0.91 -14.99
N GLY A 29 -4.25 1.67 -14.68
CA GLY A 29 -4.29 2.88 -13.86
C GLY A 29 -4.90 2.69 -12.46
N PRO A 30 -4.24 1.98 -11.52
CA PRO A 30 -4.78 1.79 -10.18
C PRO A 30 -5.16 3.11 -9.46
N ALA A 31 -4.33 4.16 -9.55
CA ALA A 31 -4.67 5.48 -9.01
C ALA A 31 -5.96 6.05 -9.61
N ARG A 32 -6.20 5.82 -10.90
CA ARG A 32 -7.41 6.25 -11.61
C ARG A 32 -8.62 5.46 -11.16
N GLN A 33 -8.50 4.15 -10.96
CA GLN A 33 -9.57 3.31 -10.42
C GLN A 33 -9.98 3.79 -9.02
N ALA A 34 -9.00 4.11 -8.17
CA ALA A 34 -9.24 4.67 -6.84
C ALA A 34 -9.93 6.03 -6.91
N ALA A 35 -9.46 6.95 -7.77
CA ALA A 35 -10.06 8.27 -7.96
C ALA A 35 -11.54 8.17 -8.38
N LEU A 36 -11.84 7.36 -9.40
CA LEU A 36 -13.21 7.14 -9.87
C LEU A 36 -14.08 6.46 -8.79
N GLY A 37 -13.54 5.47 -8.07
CA GLY A 37 -14.23 4.82 -6.94
C GLY A 37 -14.48 5.74 -5.74
N ALA A 38 -13.70 6.81 -5.61
CA ALA A 38 -13.91 7.89 -4.65
C ALA A 38 -14.90 8.96 -5.13
N GLY A 39 -15.36 8.89 -6.39
CA GLY A 39 -16.29 9.86 -6.98
C GLY A 39 -15.60 11.10 -7.57
N ILE A 40 -14.27 11.08 -7.74
CA ILE A 40 -13.54 12.16 -8.41
C ILE A 40 -13.92 12.16 -9.91
N PRO A 41 -14.20 13.33 -10.51
CA PRO A 41 -14.62 13.42 -11.91
C PRO A 41 -13.62 12.79 -12.88
N ASN A 42 -14.13 12.24 -13.99
CA ASN A 42 -13.29 11.62 -15.00
C ASN A 42 -12.38 12.62 -15.76
N THR A 43 -12.57 13.92 -15.57
CA THR A 43 -11.71 14.98 -16.12
C THR A 43 -10.41 15.17 -15.33
N VAL A 44 -10.33 14.68 -14.09
CA VAL A 44 -9.15 14.81 -13.22
C VAL A 44 -8.09 13.78 -13.62
N VAL A 45 -6.87 14.20 -13.91
CA VAL A 45 -5.79 13.28 -14.28
C VAL A 45 -5.33 12.45 -13.07
N SER A 46 -4.85 11.23 -13.30
CA SER A 46 -4.41 10.36 -12.20
C SER A 46 -3.14 9.58 -12.56
N THR A 47 -2.18 9.59 -11.65
CA THR A 47 -0.85 9.00 -11.84
C THR A 47 -0.59 7.96 -10.74
N THR A 48 -0.22 6.74 -11.14
CA THR A 48 0.25 5.70 -10.21
C THR A 48 1.76 5.74 -10.16
N VAL A 49 2.34 5.77 -8.96
CA VAL A 49 3.79 5.78 -8.77
C VAL A 49 4.24 4.58 -7.96
N ASN A 50 5.41 4.04 -8.30
CA ASN A 50 6.04 2.95 -7.56
C ASN A 50 7.44 3.37 -7.12
N LYS A 51 7.62 3.46 -5.81
CA LYS A 51 8.90 3.58 -5.10
C LYS A 51 8.93 2.58 -3.93
N VAL A 52 8.45 1.36 -4.17
CA VAL A 52 8.32 0.28 -3.18
C VAL A 52 7.61 0.80 -1.91
N CYS A 53 8.11 0.51 -0.72
CA CYS A 53 7.53 0.94 0.56
C CYS A 53 7.34 2.47 0.66
N ALA A 54 8.13 3.25 -0.06
CA ALA A 54 8.05 4.72 -0.05
C ALA A 54 7.06 5.30 -1.08
N SER A 55 6.26 4.48 -1.77
CA SER A 55 5.39 4.93 -2.87
C SER A 55 4.39 6.02 -2.46
N GLY A 56 3.72 5.85 -1.31
CA GLY A 56 2.75 6.84 -0.81
C GLY A 56 3.41 8.17 -0.42
N MET A 57 4.59 8.10 0.19
CA MET A 57 5.35 9.31 0.51
C MET A 57 5.91 9.98 -0.76
N LYS A 58 6.35 9.20 -1.75
CA LYS A 58 6.79 9.73 -3.03
C LYS A 58 5.66 10.45 -3.76
N ALA A 59 4.44 9.93 -3.72
CA ALA A 59 3.26 10.63 -4.24
C ALA A 59 3.08 12.00 -3.56
N THR A 60 3.17 12.04 -2.23
CA THR A 60 3.09 13.29 -1.46
C THR A 60 4.18 14.30 -1.86
N MET A 61 5.41 13.83 -2.06
CA MET A 61 6.51 14.70 -2.53
C MET A 61 6.23 15.28 -3.92
N LEU A 62 5.69 14.50 -4.85
CA LEU A 62 5.34 14.97 -6.20
C LEU A 62 4.22 16.01 -6.15
N VAL A 63 3.22 15.81 -5.29
CA VAL A 63 2.18 16.80 -5.03
C VAL A 63 2.76 18.10 -4.50
N ALA A 64 3.61 18.04 -3.48
CA ALA A 64 4.26 19.22 -2.92
C ALA A 64 5.08 19.99 -3.98
N GLN A 65 5.83 19.28 -4.82
CA GLN A 65 6.58 19.88 -5.93
C GLN A 65 5.68 20.55 -6.95
N SER A 66 4.59 19.89 -7.34
CA SER A 66 3.62 20.42 -8.30
C SER A 66 2.99 21.74 -7.80
N ILE A 67 2.63 21.80 -6.52
CA ILE A 67 2.08 23.00 -5.88
C ILE A 67 3.14 24.11 -5.78
N GLN A 68 4.36 23.78 -5.35
CA GLN A 68 5.47 24.74 -5.25
C GLN A 68 5.81 25.38 -6.59
N LEU A 69 5.67 24.64 -7.69
CA LEU A 69 5.93 25.12 -9.04
C LEU A 69 4.75 25.88 -9.67
N GLY A 70 3.62 25.99 -8.96
CA GLY A 70 2.40 26.63 -9.46
C GLY A 70 1.72 25.86 -10.61
N ILE A 71 1.98 24.56 -10.72
CA ILE A 71 1.37 23.69 -11.75
C ILE A 71 -0.06 23.32 -11.33
N ASN A 72 -0.25 23.00 -10.05
CA ASN A 72 -1.54 22.65 -9.47
C ASN A 72 -1.74 23.41 -8.15
N ASP A 73 -2.97 23.71 -7.81
CA ASP A 73 -3.39 24.29 -6.53
C ASP A 73 -3.91 23.23 -5.56
N VAL A 74 -4.60 22.20 -6.08
CA VAL A 74 -5.23 21.14 -5.27
C VAL A 74 -4.97 19.78 -5.92
N VAL A 75 -4.25 18.91 -5.22
CA VAL A 75 -3.89 17.56 -5.69
C VAL A 75 -4.09 16.57 -4.54
N VAL A 76 -4.60 15.39 -4.85
CA VAL A 76 -4.76 14.31 -3.86
C VAL A 76 -3.54 13.40 -3.90
N ALA A 77 -2.89 13.20 -2.75
CA ALA A 77 -1.78 12.27 -2.57
C ALA A 77 -2.20 11.09 -1.70
N GLY A 78 -1.56 9.93 -1.90
CA GLY A 78 -1.75 8.79 -1.03
C GLY A 78 -1.07 7.53 -1.55
N GLY A 79 -1.50 6.39 -1.04
CA GLY A 79 -1.10 5.08 -1.52
C GLY A 79 -2.12 4.02 -1.17
N MET A 80 -2.09 2.91 -1.87
CA MET A 80 -2.95 1.77 -1.63
C MET A 80 -2.24 0.48 -1.99
N GLU A 81 -2.57 -0.59 -1.27
CA GLU A 81 -2.01 -1.91 -1.52
C GLU A 81 -3.01 -2.99 -1.08
N SER A 82 -3.03 -4.12 -1.78
CA SER A 82 -3.74 -5.32 -1.35
C SER A 82 -2.89 -6.55 -1.62
N MET A 83 -1.97 -6.83 -0.69
CA MET A 83 -1.06 -7.96 -0.80
C MET A 83 -1.83 -9.29 -0.88
N SER A 84 -2.97 -9.40 -0.18
CA SER A 84 -3.81 -10.60 -0.18
C SER A 84 -4.39 -10.97 -1.54
N ASN A 85 -4.56 -10.00 -2.45
CA ASN A 85 -5.16 -10.23 -3.77
C ASN A 85 -4.10 -10.37 -4.88
N VAL A 86 -2.81 -10.34 -4.54
CA VAL A 86 -1.75 -10.46 -5.54
C VAL A 86 -1.71 -11.89 -6.07
N PRO A 87 -1.81 -12.10 -7.39
CA PRO A 87 -1.83 -13.44 -7.95
C PRO A 87 -0.44 -14.04 -7.99
N LYS A 88 -0.41 -15.38 -8.08
CA LYS A 88 0.73 -16.09 -8.63
C LYS A 88 0.66 -16.08 -10.16
N TYR A 89 1.80 -16.10 -10.83
CA TYR A 89 1.86 -16.07 -12.29
C TYR A 89 2.99 -16.93 -12.85
N ILE A 90 2.91 -17.27 -14.13
CA ILE A 90 3.98 -17.98 -14.88
C ILE A 90 4.59 -16.96 -15.84
N SER A 91 5.84 -16.55 -15.60
CA SER A 91 6.49 -15.46 -16.35
C SER A 91 6.63 -15.77 -17.85
N GLU A 92 6.95 -17.03 -18.18
CA GLU A 92 7.21 -17.46 -19.56
C GLU A 92 5.96 -17.96 -20.30
N ALA A 93 4.77 -17.90 -19.69
CA ALA A 93 3.55 -18.45 -20.27
C ALA A 93 3.24 -17.91 -21.67
N ARG A 94 3.56 -16.63 -21.96
CA ARG A 94 3.37 -16.03 -23.28
C ARG A 94 4.28 -16.63 -24.35
N LYS A 95 5.51 -17.00 -24.00
CA LYS A 95 6.47 -17.62 -24.93
C LYS A 95 6.19 -19.12 -25.12
N GLY A 96 5.57 -19.74 -24.11
CA GLY A 96 5.34 -21.17 -24.03
C GLY A 96 6.61 -21.92 -23.60
N SER A 97 6.42 -23.07 -22.97
CA SER A 97 7.50 -24.00 -22.62
C SER A 97 7.55 -25.15 -23.64
N LYS A 98 8.72 -25.40 -24.23
CA LYS A 98 8.90 -26.50 -25.20
C LYS A 98 9.02 -27.86 -24.52
N SER A 99 9.71 -27.90 -23.38
CA SER A 99 9.96 -29.09 -22.55
C SER A 99 10.52 -28.62 -21.20
N GLY A 100 10.27 -29.38 -20.13
CA GLY A 100 10.65 -29.03 -18.76
C GLY A 100 9.48 -28.58 -17.89
N HIS A 101 9.78 -28.18 -16.65
CA HIS A 101 8.78 -27.76 -15.68
C HIS A 101 8.55 -26.24 -15.74
N ASP A 102 7.28 -25.83 -15.69
CA ASP A 102 6.92 -24.44 -15.44
C ASP A 102 7.02 -24.14 -13.93
N THR A 103 7.35 -22.89 -13.60
CA THR A 103 7.40 -22.40 -12.22
C THR A 103 6.31 -21.35 -12.00
N LEU A 104 5.52 -21.54 -10.94
CA LEU A 104 4.60 -20.52 -10.44
C LEU A 104 5.36 -19.53 -9.56
N VAL A 105 5.40 -18.28 -10.01
CA VAL A 105 6.02 -17.16 -9.32
C VAL A 105 5.02 -16.54 -8.36
N ASP A 106 5.45 -16.32 -7.12
CA ASP A 106 4.70 -15.55 -6.13
C ASP A 106 4.91 -14.05 -6.38
N GLY A 107 3.84 -13.34 -6.77
CA GLY A 107 3.92 -11.93 -7.10
C GLY A 107 4.29 -11.03 -5.92
N ILE A 108 3.94 -11.40 -4.69
CA ILE A 108 4.30 -10.61 -3.49
C ILE A 108 5.82 -10.66 -3.31
N LEU A 109 6.38 -11.87 -3.35
CA LEU A 109 7.82 -12.05 -3.22
C LEU A 109 8.54 -11.39 -4.38
N LYS A 110 8.16 -11.72 -5.62
CA LYS A 110 8.88 -11.28 -6.81
C LYS A 110 8.87 -9.77 -7.01
N ASP A 111 7.71 -9.13 -6.80
CA ASP A 111 7.52 -7.73 -7.19
C ASP A 111 7.64 -6.76 -6.00
N GLY A 112 7.63 -7.25 -4.75
CA GLY A 112 7.64 -6.42 -3.55
C GLY A 112 8.71 -6.74 -2.51
N LEU A 113 9.11 -8.01 -2.34
CA LEU A 113 9.92 -8.46 -1.19
C LEU A 113 11.23 -9.17 -1.57
N TRP A 114 11.65 -9.10 -2.84
CA TRP A 114 12.89 -9.72 -3.33
C TRP A 114 13.89 -8.67 -3.81
N ASP A 115 15.14 -8.79 -3.37
CA ASP A 115 16.22 -7.94 -3.84
C ASP A 115 16.69 -8.44 -5.20
N VAL A 116 16.50 -7.61 -6.23
CA VAL A 116 16.83 -7.99 -7.61
C VAL A 116 18.33 -8.06 -7.89
N PHE A 117 19.18 -7.48 -7.03
CA PHE A 117 20.62 -7.39 -7.25
C PHE A 117 21.40 -8.46 -6.47
N ASN A 118 20.91 -8.83 -5.30
CA ASN A 118 21.59 -9.73 -4.37
C ASN A 118 20.90 -11.10 -4.21
N ASP A 119 19.74 -11.29 -4.86
CA ASP A 119 19.01 -12.56 -4.93
C ASP A 119 18.60 -13.14 -3.57
N PHE A 120 18.01 -12.30 -2.72
CA PHE A 120 17.46 -12.73 -1.43
C PHE A 120 16.19 -11.97 -1.06
N LYS A 121 15.54 -12.37 0.04
CA LYS A 121 14.34 -11.69 0.57
C LYS A 121 14.72 -10.43 1.34
N MET A 122 13.82 -9.46 1.43
CA MET A 122 14.04 -8.24 2.23
C MET A 122 14.42 -8.53 3.69
N GLY A 123 13.90 -9.60 4.30
CA GLY A 123 14.30 -9.99 5.66
C GLY A 123 15.80 -10.29 5.82
N ASN A 124 16.49 -10.69 4.75
CA ASN A 124 17.95 -10.83 4.78
C ASN A 124 18.66 -9.48 4.87
N VAL A 125 18.09 -8.40 4.32
CA VAL A 125 18.60 -7.03 4.51
C VAL A 125 18.47 -6.63 5.97
N ASP A 126 17.38 -7.02 6.63
CA ASP A 126 17.15 -6.74 8.04
C ASP A 126 18.20 -7.43 8.93
N GLU A 127 18.53 -8.70 8.66
CA GLU A 127 19.60 -9.42 9.38
C GLU A 127 20.98 -8.77 9.16
N ILE A 128 21.31 -8.37 7.93
CA ILE A 128 22.56 -7.65 7.62
C ILE A 128 22.61 -6.32 8.39
N CYS A 129 21.49 -5.60 8.47
CA CYS A 129 21.38 -4.36 9.23
C CYS A 129 21.57 -4.62 10.72
N ALA A 130 20.92 -5.66 11.27
CA ALA A 130 21.04 -6.03 12.66
C ALA A 130 22.49 -6.37 13.04
N ASP A 131 23.19 -7.14 12.20
CA ASP A 131 24.61 -7.44 12.40
C ASP A 131 25.49 -6.18 12.33
N MET A 132 25.27 -5.31 11.33
CA MET A 132 26.07 -4.09 11.15
C MET A 132 25.94 -3.09 12.30
N TYR A 133 24.77 -3.01 12.92
CA TYR A 133 24.49 -2.08 14.02
C TYR A 133 24.44 -2.77 15.39
N GLU A 134 24.88 -4.03 15.47
CA GLU A 134 24.94 -4.83 16.71
C GLU A 134 23.59 -4.90 17.46
N LEU A 135 22.49 -5.02 16.71
CA LEU A 135 21.13 -5.13 17.26
C LEU A 135 20.83 -6.57 17.65
N THR A 136 20.91 -6.87 18.94
CA THR A 136 20.60 -8.21 19.46
C THR A 136 19.15 -8.60 19.22
N ARG A 137 18.87 -9.90 19.32
CA ARG A 137 17.51 -10.43 19.24
C ARG A 137 16.62 -9.83 20.33
N GLU A 138 17.15 -9.65 21.54
CA GLU A 138 16.44 -9.04 22.66
C GLU A 138 16.05 -7.60 22.35
N HIS A 139 16.93 -6.79 21.74
CA HIS A 139 16.59 -5.42 21.32
C HIS A 139 15.42 -5.39 20.33
N GLN A 140 15.42 -6.32 19.37
CA GLN A 140 14.37 -6.42 18.36
C GLN A 140 13.03 -6.85 18.98
N ASP A 141 13.05 -7.84 19.88
CA ASP A 141 11.87 -8.33 20.59
C ASP A 141 11.29 -7.24 21.51
N ASP A 142 12.13 -6.54 22.27
CA ASP A 142 11.72 -5.45 23.16
C ASP A 142 11.05 -4.31 22.37
N TYR A 143 11.61 -3.95 21.22
CA TYR A 143 11.01 -2.95 20.34
C TYR A 143 9.67 -3.43 19.76
N ALA A 144 9.57 -4.69 19.35
CA ALA A 144 8.34 -5.26 18.83
C ALA A 144 7.22 -5.23 19.89
N ILE A 145 7.51 -5.68 21.12
CA ILE A 145 6.58 -5.62 22.26
C ILE A 145 6.12 -4.19 22.49
N GLN A 146 7.06 -3.25 22.60
CA GLN A 146 6.72 -1.84 22.81
C GLN A 146 5.85 -1.26 21.68
N SER A 147 6.12 -1.64 20.42
CA SER A 147 5.32 -1.22 19.27
C SER A 147 3.88 -1.74 19.38
N PHE A 148 3.69 -2.99 19.79
CA PHE A 148 2.36 -3.57 20.02
C PHE A 148 1.63 -2.89 21.18
N GLU A 149 2.31 -2.68 22.32
CA GLU A 149 1.74 -1.99 23.48
C GLU A 149 1.26 -0.58 23.11
N ARG A 150 2.06 0.18 22.34
CA ARG A 150 1.66 1.51 21.85
C ARG A 150 0.47 1.46 20.90
N GLY A 151 0.42 0.46 20.02
CA GLY A 151 -0.70 0.25 19.11
C GLY A 151 -2.00 -0.03 19.85
N ILE A 152 -1.96 -0.95 20.83
CA ILE A 152 -3.10 -1.29 21.68
C ILE A 152 -3.53 -0.06 22.49
N ALA A 153 -2.60 0.62 23.15
CA ALA A 153 -2.91 1.82 23.92
C ALA A 153 -3.54 2.93 23.06
N GLY A 154 -3.02 3.18 21.85
CA GLY A 154 -3.59 4.16 20.93
C GLY A 154 -5.00 3.78 20.44
N ARG A 155 -5.26 2.49 20.22
CA ARG A 155 -6.60 2.00 19.90
C ARG A 155 -7.55 2.22 21.08
N ASP A 156 -7.18 1.73 22.25
CA ASP A 156 -8.04 1.70 23.44
C ASP A 156 -8.31 3.13 23.96
N SER A 157 -7.41 4.08 23.70
CA SER A 157 -7.60 5.50 24.02
C SER A 157 -8.37 6.29 22.95
N GLY A 158 -8.72 5.70 21.81
CA GLY A 158 -9.36 6.39 20.68
C GLY A 158 -8.43 7.33 19.89
N ALA A 159 -7.11 7.22 20.02
CA ALA A 159 -6.15 8.12 19.38
C ALA A 159 -6.22 8.10 17.84
N PHE A 160 -6.72 7.02 17.25
CA PHE A 160 -6.82 6.83 15.80
C PHE A 160 -8.20 7.14 15.20
N GLU A 161 -9.19 7.50 16.03
CA GLU A 161 -10.58 7.71 15.58
C GLU A 161 -10.71 8.81 14.52
N TRP A 162 -9.86 9.83 14.58
CA TRP A 162 -9.92 10.96 13.65
C TRP A 162 -9.32 10.63 12.27
N GLU A 163 -8.35 9.72 12.20
CA GLU A 163 -7.64 9.37 10.95
C GLU A 163 -8.23 8.14 10.26
N ILE A 164 -8.67 7.12 11.00
CA ILE A 164 -9.23 5.88 10.43
C ILE A 164 -10.60 6.15 9.81
N THR A 165 -10.82 5.62 8.60
CA THR A 165 -12.14 5.58 7.97
C THR A 165 -12.61 4.13 7.84
N PRO A 166 -13.77 3.76 8.40
CA PRO A 166 -14.23 2.38 8.36
C PRO A 166 -14.52 1.93 6.92
N LEU A 167 -14.11 0.71 6.60
CA LEU A 167 -14.48 0.04 5.36
C LEU A 167 -15.83 -0.67 5.55
N GLN A 168 -16.80 -0.37 4.69
CA GLN A 168 -18.06 -1.10 4.64
C GLN A 168 -17.90 -2.30 3.71
N PHE A 169 -18.03 -3.50 4.25
CA PHE A 169 -18.09 -4.73 3.45
C PHE A 169 -19.55 -4.99 3.04
N LEU A 170 -19.77 -5.26 1.76
CA LEU A 170 -21.07 -5.68 1.24
C LEU A 170 -21.16 -7.21 1.36
N GLY A 171 -21.56 -7.70 2.53
CA GLY A 171 -21.74 -9.13 2.87
C GLY A 171 -22.69 -9.27 4.07
N GLN A 172 -23.36 -10.43 4.23
CA GLN A 172 -24.39 -10.66 5.27
C GLN A 172 -23.87 -10.35 6.68
N GLU A 173 -24.74 -9.79 7.54
CA GLU A 173 -24.46 -9.26 8.89
C GLU A 173 -23.65 -10.16 9.84
N GLU A 174 -23.53 -11.47 9.56
CA GLU A 174 -22.83 -12.44 10.41
C GLU A 174 -21.29 -12.34 10.38
N ASP A 175 -20.69 -11.77 9.32
CA ASP A 175 -19.21 -11.66 9.21
C ASP A 175 -18.61 -10.47 9.99
N HIS A 176 -19.43 -9.49 10.39
CA HIS A 176 -18.94 -8.25 11.00
C HIS A 176 -18.36 -8.46 12.41
N GLN A 177 -18.92 -9.38 13.20
CA GLN A 177 -18.39 -9.67 14.55
C GLN A 177 -17.16 -10.59 14.53
N GLN A 178 -17.00 -11.43 13.50
CA GLN A 178 -15.86 -12.36 13.41
C GLN A 178 -14.57 -11.68 12.92
N LEU A 179 -14.66 -10.58 12.17
CA LEU A 179 -13.48 -9.86 11.68
C LEU A 179 -12.88 -8.90 12.72
N LEU A 180 -13.72 -8.30 13.58
CA LEU A 180 -13.26 -7.43 14.66
C LEU A 180 -12.68 -8.20 15.87
N THR A 181 -12.94 -9.50 15.99
CA THR A 181 -12.47 -10.37 17.08
C THR A 181 -11.17 -11.12 16.76
N ARG A 182 -10.56 -10.89 15.59
CA ARG A 182 -9.29 -11.50 15.19
C ARG A 182 -8.03 -10.70 15.60
N TYR A 183 -8.16 -9.63 16.37
CA TYR A 183 -7.04 -8.86 16.95
C TYR A 183 -7.28 -8.47 18.40
#